data_AF-A0A151JMY1-F1
#
_entry.id   AF-A0A151JMY1-F1
#
_cell.length_a   1.000
_cell.length_b   1.000
_cell.length_c   1.000
_cell.angle_alpha   90.00
_cell.angle_beta   90.00
_cell.angle_gamma   90.00
#
_symmetry.space_group_name_H-M   'P 1'
#
loop_
_entity.id
_entity.type
_entity.pdbx_description
1 polymer ?
#
loop_
_entity_poly.entity_id
_entity_poly.type
_entity_poly.pdbx_seq_one_letter_code
_entity_poly.pdbx_strand_id
1 'polypeptide(L)'
;QFLDDVRDIVIDRIRDNLQRYNCLKENTIFNGEFVADAKRSVKSITTKNYELFNTSDLREWYDEHVTDDILAALEEFQERDSGWALSRISNLIVNVNKFNPMHAGCWVELPREIMLKKAVINVRSMDNACFAWSVVAALYPAEKHVYRKSSYPDYTTVLKLEGIEFPVTLKQITKFEFLNDISINVFTERERGGKKRDDGNEIVPLRLTKEKKEKHVNLLYLHDSRRNDENVIGHFTWIKNVSRLIGPQLSKSTKKKHLCDR
;
A
#
# COMPACT_ATOMS: atom_id res chain seq x y z
N GLN A 1 -12.52 -35.05 -0.20
CA GLN A 1 -13.76 -35.14 -1.00
C GLN A 1 -14.41 -33.80 -1.26
N PHE A 2 -15.02 -33.11 -0.28
CA PHE A 2 -15.72 -31.84 -0.55
C PHE A 2 -14.83 -30.76 -1.18
N LEU A 3 -13.61 -30.56 -0.65
CA LEU A 3 -12.65 -29.59 -1.22
C LEU A 3 -12.19 -30.00 -2.63
N ASP A 4 -12.13 -31.31 -2.91
CA ASP A 4 -11.80 -31.81 -4.24
C ASP A 4 -12.94 -31.54 -5.23
N ASP A 5 -14.19 -31.76 -4.81
CA ASP A 5 -15.38 -31.60 -5.65
C ASP A 5 -15.64 -30.14 -6.05
N VAL A 6 -15.28 -29.18 -5.19
CA VAL A 6 -15.47 -27.74 -5.46
C VAL A 6 -14.25 -27.08 -6.11
N ARG A 7 -13.12 -27.81 -6.24
CA ARG A 7 -11.85 -27.29 -6.74
C ARG A 7 -11.98 -26.62 -8.09
N ASP A 8 -12.52 -27.35 -9.08
CA ASP A 8 -12.65 -26.84 -10.45
C ASP A 8 -13.59 -25.64 -10.51
N ILE A 9 -14.68 -25.63 -9.73
CA ILE A 9 -15.62 -24.52 -9.66
C ILE A 9 -14.95 -23.25 -9.13
N VAL A 10 -14.15 -23.38 -8.06
CA VAL A 10 -13.42 -22.25 -7.48
C VAL A 10 -12.36 -21.76 -8.46
N ILE A 11 -11.55 -22.67 -9.01
CA ILE A 11 -10.49 -22.32 -9.95
C ILE A 11 -11.05 -21.60 -11.18
N ASP A 12 -12.15 -22.09 -11.76
CA ASP A 12 -12.79 -21.46 -12.91
C ASP A 12 -13.28 -20.05 -12.57
N ARG A 13 -13.90 -19.87 -11.39
CA ARG A 13 -14.36 -18.55 -10.96
C ARG A 13 -13.21 -17.57 -10.71
N ILE A 14 -12.11 -18.05 -10.12
CA ILE A 14 -10.89 -17.25 -9.93
C ILE A 14 -10.27 -16.90 -11.28
N ARG A 15 -10.20 -17.85 -12.21
CA ARG A 15 -9.68 -17.63 -13.56
C ARG A 15 -10.48 -16.56 -14.31
N ASP A 16 -11.81 -16.61 -14.26
CA ASP A 16 -12.68 -15.59 -14.86
C ASP A 16 -12.40 -14.19 -14.27
N ASN A 17 -12.19 -14.10 -12.96
CA ASN A 17 -11.88 -12.84 -12.30
C ASN A 17 -10.45 -12.36 -12.62
N LEU A 18 -9.48 -13.26 -12.75
CA LEU A 18 -8.11 -12.93 -13.15
C LEU A 18 -8.06 -12.41 -14.60
N GLN A 19 -8.81 -13.01 -15.52
CA GLN A 19 -8.96 -12.50 -16.89
C GLN A 19 -9.52 -11.08 -16.92
N ARG A 20 -10.37 -10.72 -15.95
CA ARG A 20 -11.01 -9.40 -15.88
C ARG A 20 -10.18 -8.34 -15.16
N TYR A 21 -9.42 -8.72 -14.13
CA TYR A 21 -8.76 -7.78 -13.22
C TYR A 21 -7.24 -7.93 -13.12
N ASN A 22 -6.64 -8.87 -13.88
CA ASN A 22 -5.21 -9.22 -13.97
C ASN A 22 -4.55 -9.74 -12.68
N CYS A 23 -5.07 -9.35 -11.52
CA CYS A 23 -4.58 -9.77 -10.22
C CYS A 23 -5.69 -9.69 -9.16
N LEU A 24 -5.63 -10.59 -8.18
CA LEU A 24 -6.63 -10.75 -7.14
C LEU A 24 -5.96 -11.00 -5.79
N LYS A 25 -6.67 -10.68 -4.72
CA LYS A 25 -6.31 -11.06 -3.36
C LYS A 25 -7.44 -11.88 -2.78
N GLU A 26 -7.15 -13.15 -2.55
CA GLU A 26 -8.12 -14.17 -2.17
C GLU A 26 -7.96 -14.55 -0.71
N ASN A 27 -9.07 -14.85 -0.06
CA ASN A 27 -9.06 -15.74 1.10
C ASN A 27 -10.29 -16.65 1.05
N THR A 28 -10.17 -17.77 1.75
CA THR A 28 -11.21 -18.79 1.83
C THR A 28 -11.63 -18.98 3.27
N ILE A 29 -12.94 -19.03 3.50
CA ILE A 29 -13.57 -19.32 4.78
C ILE A 29 -14.33 -20.63 4.68
N PHE A 30 -13.91 -21.62 5.45
CA PHE A 30 -14.58 -22.91 5.59
C PHE A 30 -15.49 -22.90 6.82
N ASN A 31 -16.77 -23.18 6.62
CA ASN A 31 -17.76 -23.25 7.70
C ASN A 31 -18.23 -24.69 7.90
N GLY A 32 -18.05 -25.20 9.12
CA GLY A 32 -18.41 -26.56 9.50
C GLY A 32 -19.18 -26.61 10.82
N GLU A 33 -20.08 -27.59 10.93
CA GLU A 33 -20.71 -28.00 12.18
C GLU A 33 -19.85 -29.09 12.81
N PHE A 34 -19.42 -28.84 14.05
CA PHE A 34 -18.62 -29.74 14.84
C PHE A 34 -19.44 -30.27 16.01
N VAL A 35 -19.17 -31.51 16.40
CA VAL A 35 -19.87 -32.20 17.48
C VAL A 35 -18.84 -32.76 18.46
N ALA A 36 -19.08 -32.52 19.74
CA ALA A 36 -18.38 -33.16 20.86
C ALA A 36 -19.43 -33.67 21.84
N ASP A 37 -19.50 -34.99 22.02
CA ASP A 37 -20.54 -35.67 22.78
C ASP A 37 -21.97 -35.25 22.34
N ALA A 38 -22.71 -34.55 23.19
CA ALA A 38 -24.05 -34.03 22.92
C ALA A 38 -24.07 -32.57 22.43
N LYS A 39 -22.91 -31.90 22.37
CA LYS A 39 -22.80 -30.48 22.01
C LYS A 39 -22.55 -30.34 20.51
N ARG A 40 -23.26 -29.41 19.88
CA ARG A 40 -23.05 -29.00 18.49
C ARG A 40 -22.66 -27.53 18.42
N SER A 41 -21.70 -27.20 17.57
CA SER A 41 -21.23 -25.83 17.38
C SER A 41 -20.80 -25.61 15.94
N VAL A 42 -21.15 -24.46 15.38
CA VAL A 42 -20.66 -24.03 14.07
C VAL A 42 -19.34 -23.28 14.27
N LYS A 43 -18.30 -23.68 13.53
CA LYS A 43 -16.99 -23.04 13.55
C LYS A 43 -16.56 -22.71 12.13
N SER A 44 -15.80 -21.63 12.02
CA SER A 44 -15.26 -21.12 10.77
C SER A 44 -13.73 -21.16 10.81
N ILE A 45 -13.11 -21.68 9.76
CA ILE A 45 -11.66 -21.64 9.54
C ILE A 45 -11.40 -20.67 8.39
N THR A 46 -10.55 -19.67 8.63
CA THR A 46 -10.21 -18.65 7.64
C THR A 46 -8.75 -18.78 7.25
N THR A 47 -8.50 -18.94 5.96
CA THR A 47 -7.14 -18.97 5.39
C THR A 47 -6.55 -17.55 5.34
N LYS A 48 -5.21 -17.47 5.22
CA LYS A 48 -4.54 -16.18 5.04
C LYS A 48 -4.87 -15.60 3.68
N ASN A 49 -4.76 -14.27 3.57
CA ASN A 49 -4.88 -13.63 2.27
C ASN A 49 -3.73 -14.06 1.35
N TYR A 50 -4.06 -14.51 0.15
CA TYR A 50 -3.11 -14.91 -0.88
C TYR A 50 -3.26 -14.04 -2.13
N GLU A 51 -2.14 -13.72 -2.78
CA GLU A 51 -2.11 -12.85 -3.94
C GLU A 51 -1.97 -13.70 -5.21
N LEU A 52 -2.91 -13.55 -6.13
CA LEU A 52 -2.98 -14.33 -7.37
C LEU A 52 -2.77 -13.43 -8.58
N PHE A 53 -1.93 -13.89 -9.51
CA PHE A 53 -1.61 -13.22 -10.76
C PHE A 53 -2.06 -14.10 -11.94
N ASN A 54 -2.17 -13.53 -13.14
CA ASN A 54 -2.50 -14.31 -14.35
C ASN A 54 -1.52 -15.46 -14.64
N THR A 55 -0.30 -15.40 -14.12
CA THR A 55 0.73 -16.45 -14.27
C THR A 55 0.78 -17.43 -13.11
N SER A 56 -0.02 -17.22 -12.05
CA SER A 56 -0.07 -18.12 -10.89
C SER A 56 -0.68 -19.46 -11.30
N ASP A 57 -0.09 -20.55 -10.81
CA ASP A 57 -0.71 -21.87 -10.91
C ASP A 57 -1.88 -21.96 -9.93
N LEU A 58 -3.10 -21.96 -10.46
CA LEU A 58 -4.32 -22.00 -9.65
C LEU A 58 -4.56 -23.36 -8.99
N ARG A 59 -3.98 -24.44 -9.53
CA ARG A 59 -4.08 -25.76 -8.90
C ARG A 59 -3.13 -25.85 -7.73
N GLU A 60 -1.88 -25.45 -7.91
CA GLU A 60 -0.89 -25.36 -6.83
C GLU A 60 -1.41 -24.48 -5.70
N TRP A 61 -1.94 -23.29 -6.02
CA TRP A 61 -2.55 -22.41 -5.03
C TRP A 61 -3.70 -23.08 -4.26
N TYR A 62 -4.62 -23.75 -4.97
CA TYR A 62 -5.76 -24.37 -4.32
C TYR A 62 -5.35 -25.53 -3.40
N ASP A 63 -4.37 -26.32 -3.85
CA ASP A 63 -3.90 -27.48 -3.10
C ASP A 63 -3.13 -27.01 -1.84
N GLU A 64 -2.15 -26.12 -2.00
CA GLU A 64 -1.28 -25.70 -0.90
C GLU A 64 -1.92 -24.68 0.06
N HIS A 65 -2.71 -23.72 -0.46
CA HIS A 65 -3.17 -22.57 0.34
C HIS A 65 -4.66 -22.59 0.67
N VAL A 66 -5.42 -23.52 0.08
CA VAL A 66 -6.82 -23.76 0.45
C VAL A 66 -6.95 -25.12 1.10
N THR A 67 -6.51 -26.19 0.43
CA THR A 67 -6.74 -27.56 0.92
C THR A 67 -5.85 -27.86 2.11
N ASP A 68 -4.53 -27.73 1.98
CA ASP A 68 -3.60 -28.08 3.05
C ASP A 68 -3.78 -27.19 4.28
N ASP A 69 -3.94 -25.87 4.10
CA ASP A 69 -4.20 -24.93 5.20
C ASP A 69 -5.50 -25.27 5.98
N ILE A 70 -6.58 -25.64 5.28
CA ILE A 70 -7.84 -26.02 5.94
C ILE A 70 -7.69 -27.38 6.63
N LEU A 71 -7.06 -28.37 5.99
CA LEU A 71 -6.86 -29.70 6.58
C LEU A 71 -5.96 -29.63 7.81
N ALA A 72 -4.85 -28.91 7.75
CA ALA A 72 -3.96 -28.69 8.89
C ALA A 72 -4.70 -28.02 10.06
N ALA A 73 -5.51 -27.00 9.77
CA ALA A 73 -6.33 -26.34 10.80
C ALA A 73 -7.41 -27.26 11.39
N LEU A 74 -7.96 -28.19 10.61
CA LEU A 74 -8.91 -29.19 11.09
C LEU A 74 -8.23 -30.26 11.95
N GLU A 75 -7.04 -30.71 11.57
CA GLU A 75 -6.24 -31.67 12.34
C GLU A 75 -5.79 -31.08 13.68
N GLU A 76 -5.22 -29.87 13.67
CA GLU A 76 -4.83 -29.16 14.89
C GLU A 76 -6.03 -28.96 15.84
N PHE A 77 -7.22 -28.73 15.27
CA PHE A 77 -8.43 -28.57 16.05
C PHE A 77 -8.89 -29.88 16.73
N GLN A 78 -8.63 -31.03 16.09
CA GLN A 78 -8.94 -32.36 16.62
C GLN A 78 -7.88 -32.85 17.64
N GLU A 79 -6.59 -32.60 17.37
CA GLU A 79 -5.47 -33.09 18.20
C GLU A 79 -5.37 -32.42 19.58
N ARG A 80 -5.94 -31.21 19.76
CA ARG A 80 -5.93 -30.50 21.06
C ARG A 80 -6.91 -31.08 22.09
N ASP A 81 -7.14 -32.40 22.09
CA ASP A 81 -7.96 -33.18 23.04
C ASP A 81 -9.39 -32.66 23.26
N SER A 82 -9.94 -31.92 22.29
CA SER A 82 -11.16 -31.15 22.50
C SER A 82 -12.44 -31.99 22.32
N GLY A 83 -12.32 -33.21 21.78
CA GLY A 83 -13.42 -34.13 21.51
C GLY A 83 -14.34 -33.70 20.36
N TRP A 84 -13.99 -32.63 19.63
CA TRP A 84 -14.80 -32.10 18.55
C TRP A 84 -14.43 -32.74 17.21
N ALA A 85 -15.39 -33.49 16.65
CA ALA A 85 -15.30 -34.02 15.30
C ALA A 85 -16.13 -33.16 14.33
N LEU A 86 -15.63 -32.98 13.11
CA LEU A 86 -16.41 -32.37 12.03
C LEU A 86 -17.58 -33.29 11.67
N SER A 87 -18.81 -32.81 11.81
CA SER A 87 -20.02 -33.57 11.50
C SER A 87 -20.60 -33.22 10.15
N ARG A 88 -20.62 -31.94 9.78
CA ARG A 88 -21.23 -31.47 8.53
C ARG A 88 -20.52 -30.24 8.01
N ILE A 89 -20.27 -30.22 6.70
CA ILE A 89 -19.76 -29.04 6.00
C ILE A 89 -20.95 -28.17 5.63
N SER A 90 -20.93 -26.90 6.04
CA SER A 90 -22.02 -25.96 5.76
C SER A 90 -21.82 -25.29 4.40
N ASN A 91 -20.66 -24.64 4.21
CA ASN A 91 -20.27 -24.02 2.95
C ASN A 91 -18.78 -23.65 2.93
N LEU A 92 -18.31 -23.28 1.75
CA LEU A 92 -17.03 -22.65 1.51
C LEU A 92 -17.29 -21.27 0.90
N ILE A 93 -16.72 -20.23 1.48
CA ILE A 93 -16.82 -18.86 0.97
C ILE A 93 -15.44 -18.46 0.44
N VAL A 94 -15.36 -18.07 -0.82
CA VAL A 94 -14.14 -17.55 -1.44
C VAL A 94 -14.32 -16.04 -1.63
N ASN A 95 -13.51 -15.26 -0.91
CA ASN A 95 -13.55 -13.81 -0.95
C ASN A 95 -12.55 -13.28 -1.98
N VAL A 96 -13.10 -12.93 -3.13
CA VAL A 96 -12.37 -12.36 -4.26
C VAL A 96 -12.27 -10.86 -4.12
N ASN A 97 -11.11 -10.36 -3.74
CA ASN A 97 -10.85 -8.92 -3.71
C ASN A 97 -10.05 -8.53 -4.95
N LYS A 98 -10.52 -7.48 -5.64
CA LYS A 98 -9.74 -6.85 -6.70
C LYS A 98 -8.42 -6.36 -6.11
N PHE A 99 -7.32 -6.93 -6.56
CA PHE A 99 -5.99 -6.53 -6.13
C PHE A 99 -5.26 -5.95 -7.32
N ASN A 100 -4.84 -4.69 -7.20
CA ASN A 100 -4.03 -4.10 -8.24
C ASN A 100 -2.59 -3.95 -7.72
N PRO A 101 -1.72 -4.96 -7.87
CA PRO A 101 -0.29 -4.81 -7.63
C PRO A 101 0.31 -3.79 -8.63
N MET A 102 -0.41 -3.56 -9.73
CA MET A 102 -0.08 -2.63 -10.81
C MET A 102 -0.93 -1.35 -10.79
N HIS A 103 -0.83 -0.56 -9.73
CA HIS A 103 -0.34 0.78 -10.04
C HIS A 103 1.18 0.71 -10.16
N ALA A 104 1.61 0.03 -11.23
CA ALA A 104 2.97 0.07 -11.74
C ALA A 104 3.11 1.45 -12.34
N GLY A 105 3.66 2.35 -11.52
CA GLY A 105 3.69 3.76 -11.84
C GLY A 105 3.25 4.60 -10.68
N CYS A 106 4.20 5.35 -10.17
CA CYS A 106 3.98 6.50 -9.33
C CYS A 106 3.36 7.65 -10.13
N TRP A 107 2.14 7.42 -10.61
CA TRP A 107 1.26 8.42 -11.19
C TRP A 107 0.01 8.49 -10.33
N VAL A 108 0.07 9.35 -9.31
CA VAL A 108 -1.10 9.79 -8.56
C VAL A 108 -1.43 11.22 -8.96
N GLU A 109 -2.68 11.46 -9.33
CA GLU A 109 -3.15 12.82 -9.57
C GLU A 109 -3.21 13.56 -8.23
N LEU A 110 -2.49 14.68 -8.15
CA LEU A 110 -2.46 15.48 -6.92
C LEU A 110 -3.82 16.16 -6.71
N PRO A 111 -4.32 16.24 -5.47
CA PRO A 111 -5.49 17.05 -5.16
C PRO A 111 -5.34 18.48 -5.70
N ARG A 112 -6.44 19.03 -6.23
CA ARG A 112 -6.45 20.35 -6.89
C ARG A 112 -5.87 21.44 -5.99
N GLU A 113 -6.15 21.39 -4.70
CA GLU A 113 -5.65 22.35 -3.71
C GLU A 113 -4.12 22.38 -3.64
N ILE A 114 -3.48 21.20 -3.70
CA ILE A 114 -2.01 21.07 -3.70
C ILE A 114 -1.44 21.54 -5.05
N MET A 115 -2.10 21.19 -6.16
CA MET A 115 -1.67 21.62 -7.50
C MET A 115 -1.67 23.15 -7.65
N LEU A 116 -2.73 23.81 -7.18
CA LEU A 116 -2.88 25.27 -7.26
C LEU A 116 -1.80 26.01 -6.47
N LYS A 117 -1.32 25.41 -5.37
CA LYS A 117 -0.20 25.96 -4.60
C LYS A 117 1.11 25.93 -5.38
N LYS A 118 1.25 25.19 -6.48
CA LYS A 118 2.50 25.09 -7.30
C LYS A 118 3.76 24.88 -6.43
N ALA A 119 3.61 24.16 -5.33
CA ALA A 119 4.64 23.97 -4.30
C ALA A 119 5.23 22.56 -4.30
N VAL A 120 4.63 21.66 -5.07
CA VAL A 120 4.97 20.24 -5.18
C VAL A 120 5.32 19.91 -6.63
N ILE A 121 6.32 19.05 -6.82
CA ILE A 121 6.69 18.46 -8.10
C ILE A 121 6.39 16.97 -8.03
N ASN A 122 5.56 16.51 -8.96
CA ASN A 122 5.21 15.11 -9.13
C ASN A 122 5.84 14.61 -10.44
N VAL A 123 6.98 13.92 -10.32
CA VAL A 123 7.65 13.30 -11.48
C VAL A 123 6.86 12.07 -11.88
N ARG A 124 6.43 12.03 -13.15
CA ARG A 124 5.61 10.94 -13.68
C ARG A 124 6.52 9.80 -14.10
N SER A 125 6.34 8.64 -13.47
CA SER A 125 6.94 7.38 -13.90
C SER A 125 5.91 6.25 -13.90
N MET A 126 6.21 5.22 -14.70
CA MET A 126 5.48 3.95 -14.78
C MET A 126 6.12 2.87 -13.89
N ASP A 127 7.17 3.21 -13.15
CA ASP A 127 7.78 2.36 -12.13
C ASP A 127 7.21 2.66 -10.72
N ASN A 128 7.53 1.80 -9.76
CA ASN A 128 7.17 1.98 -8.34
C ASN A 128 8.21 2.83 -7.57
N ALA A 129 8.97 3.67 -8.27
CA ALA A 129 10.15 4.37 -7.73
C ALA A 129 9.91 5.87 -7.46
N CYS A 130 8.68 6.29 -7.11
CA CYS A 130 8.34 7.71 -6.82
C CYS A 130 9.23 8.30 -5.75
N PHE A 131 9.57 7.50 -4.73
CA PHE A 131 10.46 7.94 -3.68
C PHE A 131 11.79 8.38 -4.27
N ALA A 132 12.42 7.50 -5.07
CA ALA A 132 13.69 7.77 -5.71
C ALA A 132 13.59 8.95 -6.68
N TRP A 133 12.58 8.98 -7.56
CA TRP A 133 12.36 10.10 -8.48
C TRP A 133 12.11 11.43 -7.77
N SER A 134 11.42 11.44 -6.62
CA SER A 134 11.20 12.65 -5.82
C SER A 134 12.49 13.15 -5.18
N VAL A 135 13.33 12.24 -4.69
CA VAL A 135 14.66 12.59 -4.16
C VAL A 135 15.55 13.11 -5.28
N VAL A 136 15.60 12.45 -6.43
CA VAL A 136 16.36 12.92 -7.60
C VAL A 136 15.89 14.31 -8.04
N ALA A 137 14.58 14.55 -8.10
CA ALA A 137 14.06 15.87 -8.47
C ALA A 137 14.50 16.97 -7.51
N ALA A 138 14.65 16.65 -6.22
CA ALA A 138 15.15 17.58 -5.21
C ALA A 138 16.65 17.84 -5.33
N LEU A 139 17.44 16.80 -5.64
CA LEU A 139 18.90 16.89 -5.76
C LEU A 139 19.36 17.49 -7.10
N TYR A 140 18.60 17.25 -8.17
CA TYR A 140 18.87 17.71 -9.52
C TYR A 140 17.64 18.45 -10.10
N PRO A 141 17.28 19.63 -9.58
CA PRO A 141 16.09 20.34 -10.03
C PRO A 141 16.15 20.71 -11.51
N ALA A 142 15.14 20.28 -12.27
CA ALA A 142 14.99 20.68 -13.66
C ALA A 142 14.32 22.06 -13.77
N GLU A 143 14.72 22.85 -14.79
CA GLU A 143 14.09 24.14 -15.07
C GLU A 143 12.79 24.01 -15.87
N LYS A 144 12.78 23.09 -16.84
CA LYS A 144 11.67 22.86 -17.78
C LYS A 144 11.17 21.43 -17.68
N HIS A 145 9.89 21.24 -17.99
CA HIS A 145 9.23 19.92 -18.01
C HIS A 145 9.50 19.10 -16.73
N VAL A 146 9.41 19.74 -15.57
CA VAL A 146 9.76 19.19 -14.25
C VAL A 146 8.98 17.93 -13.85
N TYR A 147 7.91 17.60 -14.57
CA TYR A 147 7.10 16.41 -14.37
C TYR A 147 7.56 15.20 -15.20
N ARG A 148 8.51 15.36 -16.12
CA ARG A 148 9.01 14.26 -16.98
C ARG A 148 10.23 13.61 -16.35
N LYS A 149 10.26 12.28 -16.29
CA LYS A 149 11.44 11.51 -15.85
C LYS A 149 12.70 11.83 -16.67
N SER A 150 12.53 12.08 -17.99
CA SER A 150 13.64 12.41 -18.90
C SER A 150 14.32 13.73 -18.60
N SER A 151 13.75 14.56 -17.72
CA SER A 151 14.36 15.83 -17.28
C SER A 151 15.39 15.62 -16.17
N TYR A 152 15.58 14.39 -15.70
CA TYR A 152 16.40 14.03 -14.56
C TYR A 152 17.36 12.88 -14.90
N PRO A 153 18.50 12.77 -14.22
CA PRO A 153 19.33 11.58 -14.32
C PRO A 153 18.57 10.35 -13.78
N ASP A 154 18.93 9.17 -14.29
CA ASP A 154 18.33 7.93 -13.80
C ASP A 154 18.67 7.72 -12.32
N TYR A 155 17.66 7.43 -11.50
CA TYR A 155 17.84 7.33 -10.06
C TYR A 155 18.82 6.22 -9.65
N THR A 156 18.95 5.15 -10.44
CA THR A 156 19.88 4.05 -10.16
C THR A 156 21.34 4.47 -10.29
N THR A 157 21.61 5.54 -11.04
CA THR A 157 22.97 6.04 -11.29
C THR A 157 23.45 7.03 -10.24
N VAL A 158 22.52 7.69 -9.54
CA VAL A 158 22.83 8.79 -8.61
C VAL A 158 22.47 8.49 -7.16
N LEU A 159 21.69 7.44 -6.89
CA LEU A 159 21.31 7.01 -5.55
C LEU A 159 21.88 5.63 -5.23
N LYS A 160 22.32 5.45 -3.97
CA LYS A 160 22.68 4.17 -3.38
C LYS A 160 21.42 3.48 -2.85
N LEU A 161 21.10 2.32 -3.40
CA LEU A 161 19.84 1.58 -3.18
C LEU A 161 20.06 0.16 -2.64
N GLU A 162 21.25 -0.15 -2.10
CA GLU A 162 21.59 -1.49 -1.65
C GLU A 162 20.69 -1.95 -0.50
N GLY A 163 19.88 -2.98 -0.78
CA GLY A 163 18.87 -3.51 0.14
C GLY A 163 17.77 -2.50 0.48
N ILE A 164 17.45 -1.60 -0.46
CA ILE A 164 16.21 -0.83 -0.47
C ILE A 164 15.28 -1.47 -1.50
N GLU A 165 14.08 -1.82 -1.06
CA GLU A 165 13.07 -2.45 -1.90
C GLU A 165 11.98 -1.45 -2.27
N PHE A 166 11.53 -1.51 -3.52
CA PHE A 166 10.42 -0.69 -3.99
C PHE A 166 9.09 -1.45 -3.87
N PRO A 167 7.99 -0.77 -3.49
CA PRO A 167 7.91 0.64 -3.08
C PRO A 167 8.56 0.91 -1.72
N VAL A 168 9.30 2.02 -1.60
CA VAL A 168 10.02 2.37 -0.36
C VAL A 168 9.04 2.67 0.76
N THR A 169 9.13 1.92 1.85
CA THR A 169 8.35 2.15 3.06
C THR A 169 8.99 3.20 3.96
N LEU A 170 8.21 3.85 4.82
CA LEU A 170 8.73 4.83 5.79
C LEU A 170 9.85 4.28 6.68
N LYS A 171 9.82 2.98 6.99
CA LYS A 171 10.84 2.29 7.80
C LYS A 171 12.19 2.23 7.09
N GLN A 172 12.20 2.09 5.77
CA GLN A 172 13.43 2.03 4.96
C GLN A 172 14.08 3.39 4.75
N ILE A 173 13.36 4.51 4.98
CA ILE A 173 13.90 5.87 4.77
C ILE A 173 15.15 6.14 5.62
N THR A 174 15.16 5.69 6.87
CA THR A 174 16.34 5.88 7.75
C THR A 174 17.58 5.18 7.19
N LYS A 175 17.42 3.98 6.62
CA LYS A 175 18.51 3.28 5.94
C LYS A 175 18.96 4.04 4.68
N PHE A 176 18.01 4.54 3.90
CA PHE A 176 18.29 5.33 2.70
C PHE A 176 19.07 6.63 3.01
N GLU A 177 18.65 7.38 4.04
CA GLU A 177 19.31 8.60 4.52
C GLU A 177 20.77 8.35 4.93
N PHE A 178 21.02 7.22 5.58
CA PHE A 178 22.36 6.80 5.97
C PHE A 178 23.22 6.47 4.74
N LEU A 179 22.72 5.67 3.80
CA LEU A 179 23.47 5.27 2.61
C LEU A 179 23.86 6.45 1.72
N ASN A 180 22.95 7.41 1.53
CA ASN A 180 23.12 8.50 0.57
C ASN A 180 23.68 9.79 1.17
N ASP A 181 23.85 9.84 2.49
CA ASP A 181 24.19 11.05 3.24
C ASP A 181 23.22 12.22 2.99
N ILE A 182 21.92 11.92 3.07
CA ILE A 182 20.82 12.87 2.85
C ILE A 182 19.91 12.82 4.07
N SER A 183 19.23 13.92 4.41
CA SER A 183 18.15 13.90 5.40
C SER A 183 16.80 14.24 4.78
N ILE A 184 15.75 13.56 5.23
CA ILE A 184 14.44 13.56 4.60
C ILE A 184 13.33 13.82 5.63
N ASN A 185 12.53 14.85 5.36
CA ASN A 185 11.24 15.03 6.02
C ASN A 185 10.13 14.51 5.12
N VAL A 186 9.12 13.88 5.72
CA VAL A 186 7.92 13.40 5.04
C VAL A 186 6.71 14.07 5.68
N PHE A 187 5.88 14.70 4.87
CA PHE A 187 4.60 15.27 5.24
C PHE A 187 3.47 14.46 4.61
N THR A 188 2.28 14.53 5.17
CA THR A 188 1.08 13.90 4.62
C THR A 188 -0.11 14.84 4.71
N GLU A 189 -1.14 14.54 3.93
CA GLU A 189 -2.43 15.20 4.03
C GLU A 189 -3.29 14.52 5.12
N ARG A 190 -3.99 15.32 5.93
CA ARG A 190 -4.93 14.87 6.97
C ARG A 190 -6.22 15.69 6.89
N GLU A 191 -7.38 15.05 7.09
CA GLU A 191 -8.64 15.76 7.22
C GLU A 191 -8.66 16.62 8.49
N ARG A 192 -9.14 17.87 8.37
CA ARG A 192 -9.36 18.73 9.53
C ARG A 192 -10.59 18.24 10.30
N GLY A 193 -10.39 17.85 11.55
CA GLY A 193 -11.47 17.46 12.46
C GLY A 193 -12.32 18.65 12.90
N GLY A 194 -13.20 19.14 12.03
CA GLY A 194 -14.19 20.19 12.31
C GLY A 194 -15.61 19.72 11.99
N LYS A 195 -16.62 20.18 12.75
CA LYS A 195 -18.05 19.85 12.57
C LYS A 195 -18.66 20.37 11.25
N LYS A 196 -17.87 20.86 10.30
CA LYS A 196 -18.33 21.39 9.01
C LYS A 196 -17.66 20.62 7.88
N ARG A 197 -18.47 20.17 6.92
CA ARG A 197 -18.06 19.43 5.71
C ARG A 197 -17.25 20.26 4.70
N ASP A 198 -16.67 21.38 5.12
CA ASP A 198 -16.08 22.43 4.26
C ASP A 198 -14.67 22.87 4.73
N ASP A 199 -14.14 22.24 5.77
CA ASP A 199 -12.78 22.48 6.24
C ASP A 199 -11.83 21.55 5.48
N GLY A 200 -11.19 22.09 4.42
CA GLY A 200 -10.26 21.35 3.56
C GLY A 200 -9.08 20.70 4.30
N ASN A 201 -8.32 19.88 3.58
CA ASN A 201 -7.27 19.06 4.17
C ASN A 201 -6.04 19.89 4.63
N GLU A 202 -5.39 19.44 5.70
CA GLU A 202 -4.17 20.04 6.23
C GLU A 202 -2.93 19.18 5.99
N ILE A 203 -1.80 19.84 5.72
CA ILE A 203 -0.52 19.17 5.56
C ILE A 203 0.14 19.07 6.93
N VAL A 204 0.41 17.85 7.38
CA VAL A 204 1.01 17.57 8.69
C VAL A 204 2.31 16.77 8.52
N PRO A 205 3.30 16.93 9.43
CA PRO A 205 4.47 16.07 9.41
C PRO A 205 4.10 14.61 9.69
N LEU A 206 4.57 13.69 8.86
CA LEU A 206 4.45 12.24 9.04
C LEU A 206 5.74 11.64 9.62
N ARG A 207 6.89 12.15 9.17
CA ARG A 207 8.22 11.78 9.65
C ARG A 207 9.12 12.99 9.54
N LEU A 208 9.84 13.31 10.61
CA LEU A 208 10.89 14.31 10.58
C LEU A 208 12.22 13.63 10.83
N THR A 209 13.23 14.04 10.08
CA THR A 209 14.61 13.64 10.37
C THR A 209 15.07 14.30 11.66
N LYS A 210 15.92 13.63 12.45
CA LYS A 210 16.45 14.17 13.70
C LYS A 210 17.59 15.15 13.48
N GLU A 211 18.34 14.94 12.39
CA GLU A 211 19.54 15.71 12.08
C GLU A 211 19.44 16.19 10.63
N LYS A 212 19.41 17.51 10.46
CA LYS A 212 19.40 18.12 9.14
C LYS A 212 20.81 18.07 8.56
N LYS A 213 20.96 17.37 7.43
CA LYS A 213 22.19 17.32 6.64
C LYS A 213 22.21 18.45 5.61
N GLU A 214 23.37 18.67 4.98
CA GLU A 214 23.53 19.63 3.90
C GLU A 214 22.54 19.35 2.76
N LYS A 215 22.46 18.09 2.32
CA LYS A 215 21.43 17.62 1.39
C LYS A 215 20.17 17.27 2.19
N HIS A 216 19.15 18.12 2.08
CA HIS A 216 17.88 17.94 2.76
C HIS A 216 16.69 17.95 1.79
N VAL A 217 15.80 16.97 1.92
CA VAL A 217 14.64 16.80 1.04
C VAL A 217 13.34 16.79 1.86
N ASN A 218 12.36 17.58 1.43
CA ASN A 218 11.01 17.55 1.97
C ASN A 218 10.09 16.82 0.98
N LEU A 219 9.49 15.72 1.41
CA LEU A 219 8.60 14.89 0.61
C LEU A 219 7.16 15.03 1.10
N LEU A 220 6.21 14.96 0.17
CA LEU A 220 4.79 14.82 0.46
C LEU A 220 4.38 13.39 0.09
N TYR A 221 3.86 12.69 1.09
CA TYR A 221 3.30 11.35 1.00
C TYR A 221 1.78 11.47 0.88
N LEU A 222 1.23 10.85 -0.16
CA LEU A 222 -0.21 10.87 -0.43
C LEU A 222 -0.73 9.45 -0.50
N HIS A 223 -1.84 9.24 0.20
CA HIS A 223 -2.66 8.05 0.06
C HIS A 223 -3.68 8.30 -1.04
N ASP A 224 -3.89 7.34 -1.95
CA ASP A 224 -5.01 7.44 -2.90
C ASP A 224 -6.33 7.23 -2.13
N SER A 225 -6.96 8.33 -1.72
CA SER A 225 -8.20 8.37 -0.94
C SER A 225 -9.44 7.89 -1.72
N ARG A 226 -9.30 7.55 -3.00
CA ARG A 226 -10.38 6.92 -3.79
C ARG A 226 -10.61 5.44 -3.45
N ARG A 227 -9.89 4.89 -2.46
CA ARG A 227 -9.87 3.47 -2.16
C ARG A 227 -10.17 3.25 -0.68
N ASN A 228 -11.32 2.66 -0.40
CA ASN A 228 -11.68 2.09 0.90
C ASN A 228 -10.95 0.75 1.15
N ASP A 229 -9.71 0.61 0.66
CA ASP A 229 -8.92 -0.62 0.78
C ASP A 229 -7.74 -0.38 1.73
N GLU A 230 -7.53 -1.30 2.67
CA GLU A 230 -6.49 -1.26 3.71
C GLU A 230 -5.04 -1.37 3.16
N ASN A 231 -4.87 -1.56 1.84
CA ASN A 231 -3.59 -1.75 1.16
C ASN A 231 -3.19 -0.57 0.24
N VAL A 232 -3.42 0.68 0.67
CA VAL A 232 -3.03 1.87 -0.12
C VAL A 232 -1.50 1.99 -0.19
N ILE A 233 -0.92 1.64 -1.35
CA ILE A 233 0.45 2.01 -1.71
C ILE A 233 0.51 3.54 -1.76
N GLY A 234 1.25 4.14 -0.84
CA GLY A 234 1.37 5.60 -0.79
C GLY A 234 2.37 6.14 -1.82
N HIS A 235 2.10 7.35 -2.30
CA HIS A 235 2.84 8.01 -3.35
C HIS A 235 3.67 9.16 -2.80
N PHE A 236 4.96 9.19 -3.16
CA PHE A 236 5.87 10.26 -2.77
C PHE A 236 5.98 11.31 -3.87
N THR A 237 5.98 12.58 -3.46
CA THR A 237 6.26 13.73 -4.32
C THR A 237 7.21 14.70 -3.64
N TRP A 238 7.93 15.50 -4.42
CA TRP A 238 8.87 16.47 -3.86
C TRP A 238 8.17 17.79 -3.51
N ILE A 239 8.31 18.25 -2.27
CA ILE A 239 7.91 19.59 -1.84
C ILE A 239 9.05 20.56 -2.11
N LYS A 240 8.98 21.23 -3.27
CA LYS A 240 9.97 22.27 -3.63
C LYS A 240 9.83 23.56 -2.81
N ASN A 241 8.66 23.80 -2.20
CA ASN A 241 8.44 25.00 -1.39
C ASN A 241 7.48 24.75 -0.22
N VAL A 242 8.04 24.40 0.93
CA VAL A 242 7.28 24.10 2.17
C VAL A 242 6.43 25.28 2.62
N SER A 243 6.98 26.50 2.59
CA SER A 243 6.24 27.72 2.97
C SER A 243 5.01 27.95 2.12
N ARG A 244 5.10 27.70 0.81
CA ARG A 244 3.97 27.86 -0.10
C ARG A 244 2.91 26.78 0.08
N LEU A 245 3.33 25.57 0.46
CA LEU A 245 2.45 24.44 0.72
C LEU A 245 1.66 24.60 2.03
N ILE A 246 2.37 24.93 3.11
CA ILE A 246 1.89 24.95 4.52
C ILE A 246 1.54 26.38 4.98
N GLY A 247 1.99 27.42 4.28
CA GLY A 247 1.72 28.80 4.65
C GLY A 247 0.23 29.12 4.81
N PRO A 248 -0.66 28.73 3.88
CA PRO A 248 -2.09 29.02 3.96
C PRO A 248 -2.80 28.41 5.17
N GLN A 249 -2.35 27.24 5.65
CA GLN A 249 -2.96 26.59 6.84
C GLN A 249 -2.55 27.26 8.15
N LEU A 250 -1.40 27.94 8.20
CA LEU A 250 -0.86 28.55 9.43
C LEU A 250 -1.39 29.96 9.69
N SER A 251 -1.69 30.73 8.64
CA SER A 251 -2.33 32.04 8.81
C SER A 251 -2.85 32.56 7.47
N LYS A 252 -3.87 33.43 7.54
CA LYS A 252 -4.49 34.10 6.38
C LYS A 252 -3.57 35.12 5.68
N SER A 253 -2.37 35.37 6.19
CA SER A 253 -1.42 36.31 5.59
C SER A 253 -0.80 35.74 4.32
N THR A 254 -0.74 36.57 3.27
CA THR A 254 -0.12 36.26 1.97
C THR A 254 1.40 36.47 1.95
N LYS A 255 2.00 36.93 3.06
CA LYS A 255 3.45 37.15 3.17
C LYS A 255 4.21 35.82 3.15
N LYS A 256 5.41 35.81 2.56
CA LYS A 256 6.33 34.66 2.57
C LYS A 256 6.66 34.29 4.03
N LYS A 257 6.48 33.02 4.40
CA LYS A 257 6.76 32.53 5.75
C LYS A 257 8.05 31.74 5.76
N HIS A 258 8.92 31.99 6.72
CA HIS A 258 10.06 31.12 6.96
C HIS A 258 9.61 30.10 7.99
N LEU A 259 9.46 28.84 7.58
CA LEU A 259 9.19 27.76 8.51
C LEU A 259 10.52 27.40 9.17
N CYS A 260 10.56 27.31 10.50
CA CYS A 260 11.74 26.76 11.17
C CYS A 260 11.74 25.25 10.96
N ASP A 261 12.77 24.77 10.26
CA ASP A 261 13.11 23.36 10.28
C ASP A 261 13.71 23.06 11.66
N ARG A 262 13.14 22.09 12.37
CA ARG A 262 13.60 21.71 13.71
C ARG A 262 14.80 20.78 13.62
#